data_AF-A0AAV1V462-F1
#
_entry.id   AF-A0AAV1V462-F1
#
_cell.length_a   1.000
_cell.length_b   1.000
_cell.length_c   1.000
_cell.angle_alpha   90.00
_cell.angle_beta   90.00
_cell.angle_gamma   90.00
#
_symmetry.space_group_name_H-M   'P 1'
#
loop_
_entity.id
_entity.type
_entity.pdbx_description
1 polymer ?
#
loop_
_entity_poly.entity_id
_entity_poly.type
_entity_poly.pdbx_seq_one_letter_code
_entity_poly.pdbx_strand_id
1 'polypeptide(L)'
;MQVTFALSNLKGQAKTWALGLKLHDPNVFESLEILKSRLIETFEPPRAEFRACSALLRLKQGKRDVQAYAQYLRYLASSVAENAVDEHTLINVFIYGLVDVPEKTYMFREDFHTLEKAIAYAELEDFSLRQSQANSSNYRPPRRQETGGPEPMDLCYIESENSRSLSHK
;
A
#
# COMPACT_ATOMS: atom_id res chain seq x y z
N MET A 1 -29.33 25.24 -14.91
CA MET A 1 -28.04 25.94 -14.72
C MET A 1 -26.83 25.00 -14.60
N GLN A 2 -26.96 23.80 -14.01
CA GLN A 2 -25.80 22.90 -13.81
C GLN A 2 -25.23 22.31 -15.12
N VAL A 3 -26.10 21.84 -16.04
CA VAL A 3 -25.67 21.26 -17.32
C VAL A 3 -24.96 22.29 -18.21
N THR A 4 -25.50 23.50 -18.31
CA THR A 4 -24.89 24.59 -19.11
C THR A 4 -23.53 25.00 -18.57
N PHE A 5 -23.37 25.01 -17.24
CA PHE A 5 -22.08 25.23 -16.60
C PHE A 5 -21.09 24.08 -16.81
N ALA A 6 -21.53 22.82 -16.70
CA ALA A 6 -20.67 21.68 -16.98
C ALA A 6 -20.18 21.68 -18.45
N LEU A 7 -21.07 21.99 -19.38
CA LEU A 7 -20.77 22.11 -20.81
C LEU A 7 -19.77 23.25 -21.12
N SER A 8 -19.84 24.39 -20.42
CA SER A 8 -18.90 25.49 -20.63
C SER A 8 -17.47 25.17 -20.18
N ASN A 9 -17.32 24.22 -19.26
CA ASN A 9 -16.03 23.73 -18.79
C ASN A 9 -15.39 22.68 -19.72
N LEU A 10 -16.15 22.11 -20.67
CA LEU A 10 -15.59 21.16 -21.64
C LEU A 10 -14.60 21.87 -22.59
N LYS A 11 -13.51 21.17 -22.90
CA LYS A 11 -12.45 21.65 -23.80
C LYS A 11 -12.08 20.58 -24.81
N GLY A 12 -11.46 21.01 -25.92
CA GLY A 12 -10.98 20.11 -26.97
C GLY A 12 -12.10 19.25 -27.57
N GLN A 13 -11.81 17.96 -27.75
CA GLN A 13 -12.72 16.99 -28.40
C GLN A 13 -14.06 16.83 -27.66
N ALA A 14 -14.06 16.91 -26.33
CA ALA A 14 -15.29 16.81 -25.53
C ALA A 14 -16.26 17.96 -25.82
N LYS A 15 -15.75 19.17 -26.07
CA LYS A 15 -16.58 20.32 -26.41
C LYS A 15 -17.21 20.15 -27.80
N THR A 16 -16.41 19.75 -28.79
CA THR A 16 -16.89 19.53 -30.16
C THR A 16 -17.95 18.43 -30.21
N TRP A 17 -17.72 17.33 -29.50
CA TRP A 17 -18.69 16.24 -29.35
C TRP A 17 -20.02 16.72 -28.74
N ALA A 18 -19.96 17.43 -27.61
CA ALA A 18 -21.17 17.89 -26.92
C ALA A 18 -21.97 18.90 -27.76
N LEU A 19 -21.29 19.78 -28.50
CA LEU A 19 -21.94 20.70 -29.44
C LEU A 19 -22.58 19.96 -30.61
N GLY A 20 -21.92 18.94 -31.16
CA GLY A 20 -22.46 18.11 -32.23
C GLY A 20 -23.76 17.42 -31.81
N LEU A 21 -23.80 16.81 -30.62
CA LEU A 21 -25.02 16.21 -30.09
C LEU A 21 -26.16 17.22 -29.89
N LYS A 22 -25.83 18.42 -29.39
CA LYS A 22 -26.80 19.51 -29.21
C LYS A 22 -27.37 20.07 -30.51
N LEU A 23 -26.62 19.98 -31.61
CA LEU A 23 -27.09 20.42 -32.93
C LEU A 23 -28.18 19.49 -33.46
N HIS A 24 -28.08 18.19 -33.18
CA HIS A 24 -29.07 17.19 -33.57
C HIS A 24 -30.30 17.21 -32.66
N ASP A 25 -30.10 17.37 -31.35
CA ASP A 25 -31.18 17.46 -30.37
C ASP A 25 -30.88 18.56 -29.34
N PRO A 26 -31.66 19.66 -29.31
CA PRO A 26 -31.48 20.72 -28.32
C PRO A 26 -31.61 20.25 -26.87
N ASN A 27 -32.35 19.16 -26.61
CA ASN A 27 -32.65 18.65 -25.28
C ASN A 27 -31.85 17.39 -24.89
N VAL A 28 -30.78 17.07 -25.63
CA VAL A 28 -30.00 15.81 -25.45
C VAL A 28 -29.40 15.62 -24.05
N PHE A 29 -29.24 16.70 -23.28
CA PHE A 29 -28.70 16.72 -21.92
C PHE A 29 -29.74 17.28 -20.94
N GLU A 30 -30.78 16.51 -20.63
CA GLU A 30 -31.87 16.93 -19.74
C GLU A 30 -31.42 17.08 -18.28
N SER A 31 -30.41 16.29 -17.87
CA SER A 31 -29.86 16.26 -16.51
C SER A 31 -28.34 16.11 -16.52
N LEU A 32 -27.70 16.49 -15.40
CA LEU A 32 -26.27 16.27 -15.18
C LEU A 32 -25.91 14.78 -15.23
N GLU A 33 -26.79 13.91 -14.75
CA GLU A 33 -26.59 12.45 -14.78
C GLU A 33 -26.55 11.92 -16.22
N ILE A 34 -27.41 12.44 -17.11
CA ILE A 34 -27.42 12.09 -18.53
C ILE A 34 -26.16 12.60 -19.24
N LEU A 35 -25.72 13.82 -18.90
CA LEU A 35 -24.45 14.34 -19.42
C LEU A 35 -23.27 13.46 -18.97
N LYS A 36 -23.25 13.06 -17.70
CA LYS A 36 -22.21 12.21 -17.12
C LYS A 36 -22.21 10.82 -17.74
N SER A 37 -23.37 10.17 -17.87
CA SER A 37 -23.47 8.84 -18.47
C SER A 37 -23.01 8.85 -19.93
N ARG A 38 -23.45 9.83 -20.73
CA ARG A 38 -23.00 9.96 -22.13
C ARG A 38 -21.51 10.26 -22.26
N LEU A 39 -20.94 11.04 -21.34
CA LEU A 39 -19.50 11.30 -21.29
C LEU A 39 -18.74 10.01 -21.00
N ILE A 40 -19.18 9.22 -20.03
CA ILE A 40 -18.59 7.92 -19.72
C ILE A 40 -18.70 7.01 -20.96
N GLU A 41 -19.90 6.83 -21.51
CA GLU A 41 -20.13 5.98 -22.69
C GLU A 41 -19.25 6.35 -23.90
N THR A 42 -19.04 7.65 -24.14
CA THR A 42 -18.27 8.12 -25.31
C THR A 42 -16.75 8.08 -25.07
N PHE A 43 -16.29 8.48 -23.88
CA PHE A 43 -14.88 8.73 -23.60
C PHE A 43 -14.22 7.66 -22.73
N GLU A 44 -14.99 6.74 -22.16
CA GLU A 44 -14.44 5.63 -21.41
C GLU A 44 -13.65 4.70 -22.36
N PRO A 45 -12.37 4.44 -22.08
CA PRO A 45 -11.59 3.52 -22.88
C PRO A 45 -12.25 2.13 -22.89
N PRO A 46 -12.23 1.41 -24.03
CA PRO A 46 -12.78 0.06 -24.08
C PRO A 46 -12.18 -0.82 -22.97
N ARG A 47 -13.02 -1.54 -22.25
CA ARG A 47 -12.60 -2.45 -21.15
C ARG A 47 -11.85 -1.73 -20.01
N ALA A 48 -12.20 -0.48 -19.69
CA ALA A 48 -11.56 0.30 -18.62
C ALA A 48 -11.52 -0.46 -17.29
N GLU A 49 -12.64 -1.07 -16.90
CA GLU A 49 -12.71 -1.89 -15.68
C GLU A 49 -11.76 -3.08 -15.71
N PHE A 50 -11.73 -3.83 -16.81
CA PHE A 50 -10.79 -4.94 -16.97
C PHE A 50 -9.34 -4.48 -16.86
N ARG A 51 -9.01 -3.28 -17.38
CA ARG A 51 -7.67 -2.69 -17.24
C ARG A 51 -7.38 -2.34 -15.78
N ALA A 52 -8.34 -1.77 -15.06
CA ALA A 52 -8.23 -1.48 -13.63
C ALA A 52 -8.02 -2.77 -12.81
N CYS A 53 -8.85 -3.79 -12.99
CA CYS A 53 -8.71 -5.09 -12.35
C CYS A 53 -7.36 -5.74 -12.68
N SER A 54 -6.93 -5.71 -13.95
CA SER A 54 -5.65 -6.26 -14.37
C SER A 54 -4.47 -5.50 -13.73
N ALA A 55 -4.56 -4.18 -13.64
CA ALA A 55 -3.55 -3.35 -12.98
C ALA A 55 -3.50 -3.61 -11.48
N LEU A 56 -4.65 -3.79 -10.82
CA LEU A 56 -4.75 -4.12 -9.40
C LEU A 56 -4.07 -5.47 -9.10
N LEU A 57 -4.36 -6.51 -9.88
CA LEU A 57 -3.75 -7.84 -9.70
C LEU A 57 -2.23 -7.86 -9.94
N ARG A 58 -1.74 -6.96 -10.80
CA ARG A 58 -0.31 -6.83 -11.10
C ARG A 58 0.40 -5.82 -10.19
N LEU A 59 -0.33 -5.23 -9.24
CA LEU A 59 0.18 -4.13 -8.47
C LEU A 59 1.34 -4.57 -7.56
N LYS A 60 2.44 -3.82 -7.61
CA LYS A 60 3.62 -3.98 -6.76
C LYS A 60 4.05 -2.61 -6.24
N GLN A 61 4.55 -2.56 -5.01
CA GLN A 61 5.08 -1.36 -4.36
C GLN A 61 6.28 -0.81 -5.15
N GLY A 62 7.19 -1.68 -5.58
CA GLY A 62 8.37 -1.27 -6.35
C GLY A 62 9.23 -0.28 -5.57
N LYS A 63 9.50 0.89 -6.16
CA LYS A 63 10.28 1.98 -5.52
C LYS A 63 9.41 3.01 -4.79
N ARG A 64 8.09 2.77 -4.67
CA ARG A 64 7.17 3.72 -4.05
C ARG A 64 7.22 3.56 -2.53
N ASP A 65 7.04 4.69 -1.85
CA ASP A 65 6.74 4.69 -0.42
C ASP A 65 5.42 3.94 -0.14
N VAL A 66 5.27 3.38 1.07
CA VAL A 66 4.10 2.59 1.46
C VAL A 66 2.81 3.37 1.27
N GLN A 67 2.79 4.66 1.62
CA GLN A 67 1.60 5.48 1.47
C GLN A 67 1.26 5.75 -0.01
N ALA A 68 2.26 6.05 -0.83
CA ALA A 68 2.07 6.27 -2.27
C ALA A 68 1.58 4.99 -2.99
N TYR A 69 2.05 3.83 -2.52
CA TYR A 69 1.57 2.53 -2.97
C TYR A 69 0.11 2.29 -2.55
N ALA A 70 -0.22 2.53 -1.28
CA ALA A 70 -1.57 2.40 -0.74
C ALA A 70 -2.58 3.30 -1.46
N GLN A 71 -2.24 4.57 -1.71
CA GLN A 71 -3.08 5.49 -2.48
C GLN A 71 -3.35 4.99 -3.90
N TYR A 72 -2.34 4.43 -4.56
CA TYR A 72 -2.52 3.91 -5.91
C TYR A 72 -3.35 2.63 -5.94
N LEU A 73 -3.26 1.78 -4.91
CA LEU A 73 -4.16 0.64 -4.71
C LEU A 73 -5.61 1.12 -4.52
N ARG A 74 -5.86 2.11 -3.65
CA ARG A 74 -7.21 2.68 -3.43
C ARG A 74 -7.77 3.27 -4.72
N TYR A 75 -6.94 3.98 -5.49
CA TYR A 75 -7.33 4.50 -6.80
C TYR A 75 -7.78 3.37 -7.74
N LEU A 76 -6.99 2.30 -7.88
CA LEU A 76 -7.35 1.17 -8.74
C LEU A 76 -8.62 0.46 -8.25
N ALA A 77 -8.77 0.24 -6.95
CA ALA A 77 -9.97 -0.33 -6.37
C ALA A 77 -11.22 0.52 -6.66
N SER A 78 -11.10 1.85 -6.56
CA SER A 78 -12.19 2.79 -6.87
C SER A 78 -12.55 2.88 -8.36
N SER A 79 -11.61 2.50 -9.24
CA SER A 79 -11.83 2.50 -10.69
C SER A 79 -12.54 1.24 -11.21
N VAL A 80 -12.76 0.24 -10.35
CA VAL A 80 -13.61 -0.92 -10.65
C VAL A 80 -15.05 -0.54 -10.26
N ALA A 81 -15.85 -0.12 -11.23
CA ALA A 81 -17.13 0.56 -10.97
C ALA A 81 -18.30 -0.41 -10.75
N GLU A 82 -18.30 -1.56 -11.43
CA GLU A 82 -19.40 -2.53 -11.37
C GLU A 82 -19.42 -3.38 -10.10
N ASN A 83 -18.25 -3.80 -9.58
CA ASN A 83 -18.17 -4.67 -8.42
C ASN A 83 -17.07 -4.18 -7.47
N ALA A 84 -17.47 -3.73 -6.28
CA ALA A 84 -16.52 -3.40 -5.23
C ALA A 84 -15.65 -4.64 -4.94
N VAL A 85 -14.33 -4.43 -4.97
CA VAL A 85 -13.38 -5.51 -4.67
C VAL A 85 -13.49 -5.85 -3.19
N ASP A 86 -13.59 -7.14 -2.88
CA ASP A 86 -13.67 -7.61 -1.50
C ASP A 86 -12.43 -7.20 -0.68
N GLU A 87 -12.65 -6.89 0.59
CA GLU A 87 -11.64 -6.34 1.48
C GLU A 87 -10.47 -7.33 1.68
N HIS A 88 -10.76 -8.63 1.80
CA HIS A 88 -9.71 -9.65 1.91
C HIS A 88 -8.88 -9.72 0.62
N THR A 89 -9.52 -9.54 -0.54
CA THR A 89 -8.80 -9.48 -1.81
C THR A 89 -7.89 -8.25 -1.88
N LEU A 90 -8.36 -7.09 -1.43
CA LEU A 90 -7.54 -5.87 -1.38
C LEU A 90 -6.36 -5.99 -0.40
N ILE A 91 -6.59 -6.56 0.79
CA ILE A 91 -5.54 -6.83 1.79
C ILE A 91 -4.49 -7.79 1.19
N ASN A 92 -4.93 -8.86 0.54
CA ASN A 92 -4.02 -9.81 -0.11
C ASN A 92 -3.20 -9.11 -1.20
N VAL A 93 -3.84 -8.38 -2.11
CA VAL A 93 -3.12 -7.61 -3.16
C VAL A 93 -2.12 -6.65 -2.54
N PHE A 94 -2.51 -5.94 -1.48
CA PHE A 94 -1.64 -5.02 -0.75
C PHE A 94 -0.40 -5.74 -0.21
N ILE A 95 -0.58 -6.76 0.64
CA ILE A 95 0.51 -7.50 1.30
C ILE A 95 1.40 -8.21 0.27
N TYR A 96 0.82 -8.92 -0.71
CA TYR A 96 1.61 -9.60 -1.76
C TYR A 96 2.37 -8.63 -2.66
N GLY A 97 1.88 -7.40 -2.80
CA GLY A 97 2.52 -6.38 -3.60
C GLY A 97 3.58 -5.56 -2.87
N LEU A 98 3.65 -5.61 -1.54
CA LEU A 98 4.77 -5.03 -0.78
C LEU A 98 6.10 -5.66 -1.21
N VAL A 99 7.17 -4.86 -1.15
CA VAL A 99 8.55 -5.34 -1.34
C VAL A 99 8.81 -6.48 -0.34
N ASP A 100 9.62 -7.47 -0.71
CA ASP A 100 10.01 -8.53 0.21
C ASP A 100 11.00 -7.96 1.23
N VAL A 101 10.43 -7.47 2.32
CA VAL A 101 11.10 -6.94 3.49
C VAL A 101 10.64 -7.79 4.69
N PRO A 102 11.45 -8.04 5.75
CA PRO A 102 11.08 -8.93 6.85
C PRO A 102 9.68 -8.67 7.44
N GLU A 103 9.24 -7.42 7.40
CA GLU A 103 7.95 -6.87 7.83
C GLU A 103 6.78 -7.57 7.13
N LYS A 104 6.94 -7.87 5.84
CA LYS A 104 5.96 -8.62 5.05
C LYS A 104 5.69 -10.00 5.65
N THR A 105 6.70 -10.63 6.24
CA THR A 105 6.55 -11.94 6.91
C THR A 105 5.71 -11.84 8.18
N TYR A 106 5.80 -10.74 8.92
CA TYR A 106 4.99 -10.49 10.11
C TYR A 106 3.54 -10.18 9.74
N MET A 107 3.32 -9.44 8.65
CA MET A 107 1.97 -9.15 8.14
C MET A 107 1.19 -10.41 7.76
N PHE A 108 1.85 -11.48 7.30
CA PHE A 108 1.17 -12.77 7.01
C PHE A 108 0.74 -13.54 8.26
N ARG A 109 1.20 -13.15 9.45
CA ARG A 109 0.84 -13.79 10.73
C ARG A 109 -0.30 -13.06 11.43
N GLU A 110 -0.59 -11.83 11.03
CA GLU A 110 -1.59 -10.98 11.65
C GLU A 110 -2.91 -11.06 10.87
N ASP A 111 -4.03 -11.10 11.58
CA ASP A 111 -5.36 -11.14 10.98
C ASP A 111 -5.89 -9.71 10.76
N PHE A 112 -5.77 -9.21 9.53
CA PHE A 112 -6.37 -7.94 9.13
C PHE A 112 -7.79 -8.15 8.60
N HIS A 113 -8.74 -7.39 9.15
CA HIS A 113 -10.13 -7.36 8.67
C HIS A 113 -10.44 -6.15 7.78
N THR A 114 -9.52 -5.19 7.68
CA THR A 114 -9.66 -4.02 6.81
C THR A 114 -8.32 -3.66 6.17
N LEU A 115 -8.37 -3.15 4.95
CA LEU A 115 -7.24 -2.63 4.20
C LEU A 115 -6.55 -1.49 4.97
N GLU A 116 -7.34 -0.62 5.60
CA GLU A 116 -6.79 0.50 6.38
C GLU A 116 -5.95 0.06 7.58
N LYS A 117 -6.35 -1.03 8.26
CA LYS A 117 -5.52 -1.60 9.34
C LYS A 117 -4.21 -2.17 8.81
N ALA A 118 -4.26 -2.88 7.68
CA ALA A 118 -3.06 -3.41 7.04
C ALA A 118 -2.11 -2.30 6.59
N ILE A 119 -2.64 -1.18 6.06
CA ILE A 119 -1.85 -0.02 5.65
C ILE A 119 -1.21 0.66 6.85
N ALA A 120 -1.98 0.97 7.90
CA ALA A 120 -1.46 1.62 9.10
C ALA A 120 -0.35 0.79 9.77
N TYR A 121 -0.51 -0.54 9.78
CA TYR A 121 0.52 -1.44 10.28
C TYR A 121 1.78 -1.41 9.42
N ALA A 122 1.64 -1.47 8.08
CA ALA A 122 2.79 -1.38 7.18
C ALA A 122 3.53 -0.05 7.28
N GLU A 123 2.81 1.06 7.46
CA GLU A 123 3.41 2.39 7.70
C GLU A 123 4.16 2.45 9.03
N LEU A 124 3.60 1.86 10.09
CA LEU A 124 4.25 1.79 11.40
C LEU A 124 5.56 1.00 11.34
N GLU A 125 5.57 -0.13 10.65
CA GLU A 125 6.78 -0.95 10.53
C GLU A 125 7.83 -0.30 9.63
N ASP A 126 7.43 0.33 8.51
CA ASP A 126 8.38 1.09 7.69
C ASP A 126 9.02 2.24 8.49
N PHE A 127 8.25 2.90 9.36
CA PHE A 127 8.78 3.91 10.28
C PHE A 127 9.75 3.30 11.31
N SER A 128 9.38 2.20 11.95
CA SER A 128 10.21 1.47 12.93
C SER A 128 11.54 1.05 12.31
N LEU A 129 11.52 0.52 11.08
CA LEU A 129 12.72 0.15 10.34
C LEU A 129 13.63 1.34 10.06
N ARG A 130 13.08 2.42 9.53
CA ARG A 130 13.87 3.63 9.23
C ARG A 130 14.51 4.18 10.51
N GLN A 131 13.78 4.14 11.62
CA GLN A 131 14.32 4.55 12.92
C GLN A 131 15.43 3.62 13.42
N SER A 132 15.26 2.30 13.29
CA SER A 132 16.31 1.34 13.70
C SER A 132 17.56 1.46 12.85
N GLN A 133 17.45 1.70 11.54
CA GLN A 133 18.57 1.95 10.63
C GLN A 133 19.28 3.28 10.95
N ALA A 134 18.53 4.34 11.25
CA ALA A 134 19.12 5.60 11.69
C ALA A 134 19.89 5.44 13.01
N ASN A 135 19.35 4.64 13.95
CA ASN A 135 19.98 4.36 15.22
C ASN A 135 21.20 3.44 15.09
N SER A 136 21.17 2.44 14.20
CA SER A 136 22.31 1.54 13.94
C SER A 136 23.47 2.26 13.24
N SER A 137 23.17 3.22 12.36
CA SER A 137 24.20 4.08 11.73
C SER A 137 24.99 4.92 12.75
N ASN A 138 24.41 5.20 13.92
CA ASN A 138 25.09 5.91 15.02
C ASN A 138 25.91 4.97 15.91
N TYR A 139 25.73 3.65 15.76
CA TYR A 139 26.50 2.64 16.49
C TYR A 139 27.78 2.32 15.71
N ARG A 140 28.81 3.15 15.88
CA ARG A 140 30.17 2.76 15.51
C ARG A 140 30.72 1.94 16.67
N PRO A 141 30.84 0.59 16.57
CA PRO A 141 31.52 -0.15 17.61
C PRO A 141 32.92 0.46 17.75
N PRO A 142 33.41 0.72 18.98
CA PRO A 142 34.77 1.17 19.16
C PRO A 142 35.68 0.16 18.43
N ARG A 143 36.49 0.66 17.49
CA ARG A 143 37.49 -0.15 16.78
C ARG A 143 38.32 -0.83 17.86
N ARG A 144 38.13 -2.14 18.02
CA ARG A 144 38.94 -2.97 18.91
C ARG A 144 40.40 -2.70 18.49
N GLN A 145 41.18 -2.04 19.33
CA GLN A 145 42.62 -2.11 19.19
C GLN A 145 42.97 -3.57 19.33
N GLU A 146 43.59 -4.15 18.31
CA GLU A 146 44.14 -5.49 18.33
C GLU A 146 45.32 -5.51 19.31
N THR A 147 45.05 -5.42 20.61
CA THR A 147 45.96 -5.94 21.61
C THR A 147 45.64 -7.42 21.71
N GLY A 148 46.48 -8.25 21.07
CA GLY A 148 46.36 -9.69 20.95
C GLY A 148 46.26 -10.40 22.31
N GLY A 149 45.08 -10.35 22.92
CA GLY A 149 44.67 -11.15 24.05
C GLY A 149 43.59 -12.14 23.62
N PRO A 150 43.50 -13.32 24.27
CA PRO A 150 42.60 -14.38 23.86
C PRO A 150 41.15 -13.91 23.93
N GLU A 151 40.37 -14.30 22.91
CA GLU A 151 38.95 -13.99 22.78
C GLU A 151 38.20 -14.48 24.03
N PRO A 152 37.42 -13.63 24.72
CA PRO A 152 36.68 -14.06 25.89
C PRO A 152 35.55 -15.00 25.44
N MET A 153 35.54 -16.19 26.04
CA MET A 153 34.54 -17.22 25.81
C MET A 153 33.28 -16.87 26.62
N ASP A 154 32.11 -16.79 25.96
CA ASP A 154 30.84 -16.51 26.65
C ASP A 154 30.47 -17.70 27.55
N LEU A 155 30.64 -17.51 28.86
CA LEU A 155 30.35 -18.50 29.89
C LEU A 155 28.95 -18.23 30.48
N CYS A 156 27.91 -18.80 29.87
CA CYS A 156 26.64 -19.03 30.56
C CYS A 156 26.78 -20.29 31.42
N TYR A 157 27.21 -20.14 32.68
CA TYR A 157 27.10 -21.20 33.69
C TYR A 157 26.00 -20.87 34.69
N ILE A 158 25.05 -21.80 34.80
CA ILE A 158 24.04 -21.88 35.85
C ILE A 158 24.75 -22.08 37.18
N GLU A 159 24.52 -21.21 38.16
CA GLU A 159 24.90 -21.45 39.55
C GLU A 159 24.17 -22.69 40.07
N SER A 160 24.95 -23.73 40.33
CA SER A 160 24.58 -24.84 41.21
C SER A 160 25.79 -25.15 42.09
N GLU A 161 26.00 -24.31 43.10
CA GLU A 161 26.71 -24.68 44.33
C GLU A 161 25.74 -25.54 45.16
N ASN A 162 25.95 -26.82 45.53
CA ASN A 162 27.11 -27.55 46.06
C ASN A 162 27.70 -26.83 47.29
N SER A 163 27.87 -27.38 48.49
CA SER A 163 28.20 -28.75 48.85
C SER A 163 28.15 -28.91 50.39
N ARG A 164 27.83 -30.13 50.83
CA ARG A 164 28.51 -30.96 51.85
C ARG A 164 28.97 -30.34 53.18
N SER A 165 28.61 -31.04 54.25
CA SER A 165 29.63 -31.45 55.23
C SER A 165 29.43 -32.92 55.62
N LEU A 166 30.47 -33.71 55.38
CA LEU A 166 30.69 -35.03 55.96
C LEU A 166 31.78 -34.84 57.01
N SER A 167 31.57 -35.32 58.23
CA SER A 167 32.65 -36.02 58.96
C SER A 167 32.07 -36.90 60.07
N HIS A 168 32.46 -38.17 60.04
CA HIS A 168 32.28 -39.15 61.10
C HIS A 168 33.15 -38.82 62.33
N LYS A 169 32.63 -39.12 63.51
CA LYS A 169 33.25 -40.06 64.46
C LYS A 169 32.19 -40.70 65.34
#